data_AF-A0A5D2NWE6-F1
#
_entry.id   AF-A0A5D2NWE6-F1
#
_cell.length_a   1.000
_cell.length_b   1.000
_cell.length_c   1.000
_cell.angle_alpha   90.00
_cell.angle_beta   90.00
_cell.angle_gamma   90.00
#
_symmetry.space_group_name_H-M   'P 1'
#
loop_
_entity.id
_entity.type
_entity.pdbx_description
1 polymer ?
#
loop_
_entity_poly.entity_id
_entity_poly.type
_entity_poly.pdbx_seq_one_letter_code
_entity_poly.pdbx_strand_id
1 'polypeptide(L)'
;MSDLVARTGRLQQRCIPFRYRSTNEADDVKFGKVVEVLMINSTSGPGLLFPKDFIGFYHFKSKSHQDEFSPEGLCKAAMFALFVKEELNSWPEQSTRTRNWLTIPKALQSCRHEWMKDALENGFCKWLAQNK
;
A
#
# COMPACT_ATOMS: atom_id res chain seq x y z
N MET A 1 -5.97 25.95 16.74
CA MET A 1 -5.98 24.65 16.05
C MET A 1 -4.99 24.79 14.91
N SER A 2 -3.71 24.53 15.19
CA SER A 2 -2.61 24.85 14.28
C SER A 2 -2.58 23.86 13.12
N ASP A 3 -2.95 24.33 11.94
CA ASP A 3 -2.68 23.64 10.69
C ASP A 3 -1.17 23.39 10.59
N LEU A 4 -0.78 22.13 10.72
CA LEU A 4 0.57 21.63 10.48
C LEU A 4 0.89 21.80 8.98
N VAL A 5 1.28 23.01 8.59
CA VAL A 5 1.79 23.28 7.25
C VAL A 5 3.20 22.71 7.16
N ALA A 6 3.30 21.47 6.66
CA ALA A 6 4.56 20.87 6.28
C ALA A 6 5.22 21.73 5.19
N ARG A 7 6.30 22.44 5.54
CA ARG A 7 7.12 23.23 4.60
C ARG A 7 7.88 22.38 3.57
N THR A 8 7.77 21.05 3.65
CA THR A 8 8.11 20.07 2.61
C THR A 8 6.87 19.25 2.24
N GLY A 9 5.80 19.95 1.83
CA GLY A 9 4.46 19.41 1.60
C GLY A 9 4.33 18.40 0.45
N ARG A 10 4.93 17.22 0.58
CA ARG A 10 4.47 16.04 -0.13
C ARG A 10 3.65 15.21 0.84
N LEU A 11 2.32 15.34 0.75
CA LEU A 11 1.45 14.26 1.19
C LEU A 11 1.97 12.98 0.52
N GLN A 12 2.53 12.06 1.30
CA GLN A 12 3.04 10.82 0.74
C GLN A 12 1.83 9.97 0.35
N GLN A 13 1.50 9.99 -0.93
CA GLN A 13 0.54 9.06 -1.49
C GLN A 13 1.21 7.70 -1.64
N ARG A 14 0.60 6.70 -1.02
CA ARG A 14 1.07 5.32 -1.05
C ARG A 14 -0.08 4.44 -1.50
N CYS A 15 0.25 3.36 -2.20
CA CYS A 15 -0.74 2.45 -2.74
C CYS A 15 -0.49 1.05 -2.24
N ILE A 16 -1.57 0.29 -2.04
CA ILE A 16 -1.57 -1.14 -1.83
C ILE A 16 -2.01 -1.75 -3.16
N PRO A 17 -1.08 -2.19 -4.01
CA PRO A 17 -1.43 -2.81 -5.28
C PRO A 17 -1.96 -4.21 -5.00
N PHE A 18 -3.11 -4.56 -5.59
CA PHE A 18 -3.74 -5.85 -5.38
C PHE A 18 -4.27 -6.43 -6.69
N ARG A 19 -4.43 -7.76 -6.73
CA ARG A 19 -5.07 -8.48 -7.83
C ARG A 19 -5.91 -9.64 -7.31
N TYR A 20 -6.84 -10.11 -8.13
CA TYR A 20 -7.60 -11.33 -7.88
C TYR A 20 -6.99 -12.49 -8.66
N ARG A 21 -6.79 -13.63 -7.99
CA ARG A 21 -6.48 -14.91 -8.62
C ARG A 21 -7.72 -15.79 -8.60
N SER A 22 -8.12 -16.28 -9.77
CA SER A 22 -9.14 -17.33 -9.88
C SER A 22 -8.51 -18.67 -9.53
N THR A 23 -9.12 -19.41 -8.60
CA THR A 23 -8.82 -20.82 -8.36
C THR A 23 -9.69 -21.66 -9.29
N ASN A 24 -9.06 -22.37 -10.23
CA ASN A 24 -9.76 -23.22 -11.20
C ASN A 24 -10.11 -24.60 -10.60
N GLU A 25 -10.68 -24.62 -9.40
CA GLU A 25 -11.24 -25.85 -8.85
C GLU A 25 -12.74 -25.83 -9.11
N ALA A 26 -13.14 -26.68 -10.05
CA ALA A 26 -14.52 -26.92 -10.41
C ALA A 26 -15.17 -27.76 -9.30
N ASP A 27 -15.62 -27.09 -8.24
CA ASP A 27 -16.64 -27.63 -7.35
C ASP A 27 -17.46 -26.47 -6.78
N ASP A 28 -18.77 -26.66 -6.77
CA ASP A 28 -19.80 -25.68 -6.46
C ASP A 28 -19.70 -25.16 -5.00
N VAL A 29 -20.20 -23.93 -4.78
CA VAL A 29 -20.30 -23.17 -3.52
C VAL A 29 -19.09 -22.27 -3.16
N LYS A 30 -19.14 -21.04 -3.70
CA LYS A 30 -18.27 -19.85 -3.51
C LYS A 30 -16.95 -19.90 -4.30
N PHE A 31 -16.97 -19.31 -5.50
CA PHE A 31 -15.77 -18.80 -6.20
C PHE A 31 -15.07 -17.72 -5.33
N GLY A 32 -14.30 -18.16 -4.34
CA GLY A 32 -13.49 -17.28 -3.52
C GLY A 32 -12.31 -16.79 -4.34
N LYS A 33 -12.46 -15.68 -5.06
CA LYS A 33 -11.31 -15.00 -5.67
C LYS A 33 -10.28 -14.70 -4.58
N VAL A 34 -9.09 -15.30 -4.69
CA VAL A 34 -8.00 -15.08 -3.73
C VAL A 34 -7.39 -13.72 -4.02
N VAL A 35 -7.30 -12.86 -3.00
CA VAL A 35 -6.67 -11.54 -3.12
C VAL A 35 -5.20 -11.65 -2.79
N GLU A 36 -4.37 -11.17 -3.71
CA GLU A 36 -2.94 -11.00 -3.51
C GLU A 36 -2.59 -9.52 -3.53
N VAL A 37 -1.67 -9.11 -2.66
CA VAL A 37 -1.10 -7.78 -2.63
C VAL A 37 0.36 -7.83 -3.09
N LEU A 38 0.75 -6.81 -3.84
CA LEU A 38 2.11 -6.69 -4.35
C LEU A 38 2.99 -5.98 -3.34
N MET A 39 3.99 -6.70 -2.83
CA MET A 39 5.04 -6.12 -2.01
C MET A 39 6.22 -5.73 -2.89
N ILE A 40 6.47 -4.44 -2.99
CA ILE A 40 7.72 -3.87 -3.52
C ILE A 40 8.19 -2.87 -2.48
N ASN A 41 9.45 -2.97 -2.07
CA ASN A 41 10.08 -1.78 -1.51
C ASN A 41 10.15 -0.78 -2.68
N SER A 42 9.54 0.39 -2.66
CA SER A 42 9.78 1.38 -3.72
C SER A 42 9.89 2.77 -3.12
N THR A 43 11.00 3.43 -3.41
CA THR A 43 11.22 4.84 -3.12
C THR A 43 10.83 5.61 -4.36
N SER A 44 9.65 6.22 -4.32
CA SER A 44 9.23 7.33 -5.19
C SER A 44 9.45 7.11 -6.70
N GLY A 45 8.47 6.49 -7.37
CA GLY A 45 8.32 6.55 -8.82
C GLY A 45 7.44 7.72 -9.28
N PRO A 46 7.50 8.14 -10.55
CA PRO A 46 6.59 9.12 -11.13
C PRO A 46 5.14 8.66 -10.94
N GLY A 47 4.29 9.58 -10.48
CA GLY A 47 2.93 9.28 -10.03
C GLY A 47 2.10 8.59 -11.11
N LEU A 48 1.82 7.29 -10.90
CA LEU A 48 0.96 6.54 -11.79
C LEU A 48 -0.51 6.98 -11.60
N LEU A 49 -1.11 7.48 -12.69
CA LEU A 49 -2.52 7.92 -12.81
C LEU A 49 -3.46 6.72 -13.01
N PHE A 50 -3.45 5.79 -12.07
CA PHE A 50 -4.43 4.70 -12.07
C PHE A 50 -5.61 5.03 -11.16
N PRO A 51 -6.83 4.51 -11.44
CA PRO A 51 -7.94 4.54 -10.50
C PRO A 51 -7.46 3.94 -9.17
N LYS A 52 -7.49 4.77 -8.13
CA LYS A 52 -6.98 4.47 -6.80
C LYS A 52 -8.08 4.80 -5.82
N ASP A 53 -8.52 3.82 -5.05
CA ASP A 53 -9.59 4.02 -4.08
C ASP A 53 -8.99 4.40 -2.74
N PHE A 54 -9.50 5.48 -2.13
CA PHE A 54 -8.96 5.97 -0.88
C PHE A 54 -9.30 5.03 0.29
N ILE A 55 -8.27 4.62 1.04
CA ILE A 55 -8.40 3.76 2.21
C ILE A 55 -8.43 4.59 3.49
N GLY A 56 -7.50 5.55 3.61
CA GLY A 56 -7.36 6.33 4.82
C GLY A 56 -6.02 7.03 4.96
N PHE A 57 -5.84 7.70 6.09
CA PHE A 57 -4.57 8.32 6.45
C PHE A 57 -3.89 7.59 7.60
N TYR A 58 -2.58 7.42 7.48
CA TYR A 58 -1.77 6.71 8.46
C TYR A 58 -0.57 7.57 8.85
N HIS A 59 -0.30 7.62 10.15
CA HIS A 59 0.81 8.37 10.71
C HIS A 59 2.04 7.49 10.84
N PHE A 60 3.21 8.03 10.53
CA PHE A 60 4.48 7.33 10.65
C PHE A 60 5.61 8.31 10.96
N LYS A 61 6.71 7.81 11.50
CA LYS A 61 7.91 8.63 11.77
C LYS A 61 8.87 8.57 10.60
N SER A 62 9.38 9.72 10.16
CA SER A 62 10.38 9.83 9.11
C SER A 62 11.65 10.49 9.64
N LYS A 63 12.77 9.77 9.55
CA LYS A 63 14.08 10.32 9.91
C LYS A 63 14.50 11.49 9.02
N SER A 64 14.04 11.52 7.77
CA SER A 64 14.34 12.59 6.82
C SER A 64 13.55 13.88 7.07
N HIS A 65 12.49 13.83 7.89
CA HIS A 65 11.65 14.98 8.24
C HIS A 65 11.74 15.30 9.75
N GLN A 66 12.78 14.78 10.40
CA GLN A 66 13.08 15.11 11.79
C GLN A 66 13.96 16.35 11.80
N ASP A 67 13.42 17.47 12.30
CA ASP A 67 14.10 18.77 12.34
C ASP A 67 13.77 19.52 13.64
N GLU A 68 14.29 20.75 13.80
CA GLU A 68 14.08 21.57 14.99
C GLU A 68 12.59 21.88 15.28
N PHE A 69 11.76 21.92 14.23
CA PHE A 69 10.33 22.20 14.32
C PHE A 69 9.48 20.93 14.39
N SER A 70 10.03 19.79 13.99
CA SER A 70 9.43 18.46 14.07
C SER A 70 10.43 17.47 14.70
N PRO A 71 10.70 17.59 16.01
CA PRO A 71 11.71 16.78 16.68
C PRO A 71 11.38 15.28 16.68
N GLU A 72 10.10 14.93 16.49
CA GLU A 72 9.61 13.56 16.41
C GLU A 72 9.54 13.01 14.97
N GLY A 73 9.69 13.88 13.96
CA GLY A 73 9.61 13.52 12.55
C GLY A 73 8.25 12.94 12.12
N LEU A 74 7.15 13.39 12.75
CA LEU A 74 5.81 12.87 12.48
C LEU A 74 5.36 13.23 11.05
N CYS A 75 5.01 12.21 10.28
CA CYS A 75 4.52 12.30 8.91
C CYS A 75 3.15 11.62 8.77
N LYS A 76 2.42 11.99 7.72
CA LYS A 76 1.12 11.42 7.37
C LYS A 76 1.13 10.95 5.93
N ALA A 77 0.69 9.71 5.69
CA ALA A 77 0.52 9.15 4.35
C ALA A 77 -0.96 8.93 4.03
N ALA A 78 -1.35 9.27 2.82
CA ALA A 78 -2.64 8.86 2.27
C ALA A 78 -2.47 7.49 1.58
N MET A 79 -3.27 6.51 2.00
CA MET A 79 -3.23 5.15 1.48
C MET A 79 -4.37 4.94 0.48
N PHE A 80 -4.05 4.28 -0.62
CA PHE A 80 -5.02 3.95 -1.66
C PHE A 80 -4.94 2.48 -2.07
N ALA A 81 -6.06 1.85 -2.38
CA ALA A 81 -6.10 0.56 -3.03
C ALA A 81 -5.86 0.76 -4.53
N LEU A 82 -4.97 -0.04 -5.13
CA LEU A 82 -4.66 0.02 -6.56
C LEU A 82 -4.92 -1.35 -7.18
N PHE A 83 -5.97 -1.47 -8.00
CA PHE A 83 -6.24 -2.70 -8.71
C PHE A 83 -5.28 -2.88 -9.89
N VAL A 84 -4.48 -3.94 -9.86
CA VAL A 84 -3.50 -4.26 -10.90
C VAL A 84 -4.13 -5.23 -11.90
N LYS A 85 -4.37 -4.75 -13.12
CA LYS A 85 -4.89 -5.57 -14.23
C LYS A 85 -3.78 -6.31 -14.97
N GLU A 86 -2.62 -5.68 -15.10
CA GLU A 86 -1.50 -6.18 -15.87
C GLU A 86 -0.19 -5.90 -15.13
N GLU A 87 0.72 -6.87 -15.17
CA GLU A 87 2.08 -6.77 -14.63
C GLU A 87 3.08 -6.84 -15.79
N LEU A 88 3.86 -5.78 -15.97
CA LEU A 88 4.91 -5.74 -16.99
C LEU A 88 6.09 -6.62 -16.57
N ASN A 89 6.60 -7.42 -17.51
CA ASN A 89 7.77 -8.28 -17.33
C ASN A 89 9.05 -7.51 -17.05
N SER A 90 9.14 -6.26 -17.52
CA SER A 90 10.27 -5.38 -17.29
C SER A 90 9.86 -4.07 -16.65
N TRP A 91 10.70 -3.57 -15.73
CA TRP A 91 10.51 -2.27 -15.08
C TRP A 91 11.85 -1.62 -14.68
N PRO A 92 11.92 -0.28 -14.54
CA PRO A 92 13.18 0.44 -14.36
C PRO A 92 14.01 -0.01 -13.14
N GLU A 93 13.36 -0.35 -12.02
CA GLU A 93 14.05 -0.73 -10.78
C GLU A 93 14.25 -2.25 -10.59
N GLN A 94 14.02 -3.07 -11.63
CA GLN A 94 14.04 -4.53 -11.51
C GLN A 94 15.38 -5.13 -11.08
N SER A 95 16.49 -4.43 -11.34
CA SER A 95 17.84 -4.86 -10.94
C SER A 95 18.11 -4.69 -9.44
N THR A 96 17.32 -3.86 -8.75
CA THR A 96 17.58 -3.49 -7.35
C THR A 96 16.43 -3.85 -6.40
N ARG A 97 15.26 -4.22 -6.94
CA ARG A 97 14.04 -4.45 -6.17
C ARG A 97 13.29 -5.67 -6.69
N THR A 98 12.80 -6.49 -5.76
CA THR A 98 11.98 -7.66 -6.08
C THR A 98 10.50 -7.35 -5.93
N ARG A 99 9.69 -7.95 -6.82
CA ARG A 99 8.23 -7.88 -6.81
C ARG A 99 7.70 -9.23 -6.32
N ASN A 100 6.98 -9.23 -5.22
CA ASN A 100 6.38 -10.46 -4.70
C ASN A 100 4.88 -10.25 -4.46
N TRP A 101 4.07 -11.11 -5.08
CA TRP A 101 2.66 -11.22 -4.78
C TRP A 101 2.47 -12.12 -3.57
N LEU A 102 1.85 -11.58 -2.52
CA LEU A 102 1.61 -12.27 -1.27
C LEU A 102 0.12 -12.23 -0.92
N THR A 103 -0.36 -13.29 -0.28
CA THR A 103 -1.67 -13.22 0.39
C THR A 103 -1.60 -12.22 1.54
N ILE A 104 -2.76 -11.68 1.95
CA ILE A 104 -2.86 -10.70 3.05
C ILE A 104 -2.10 -11.17 4.32
N PRO A 105 -2.27 -12.42 4.81
CA PRO A 105 -1.53 -12.86 6.00
C PRO A 105 -0.01 -12.88 5.81
N LYS A 106 0.48 -13.28 4.63
CA LYS A 106 1.92 -13.28 4.33
C LYS A 106 2.48 -11.86 4.21
N ALA A 107 1.69 -10.95 3.65
CA ALA A 107 2.07 -9.55 3.55
C ALA A 107 2.17 -8.90 4.95
N LEU A 108 1.23 -9.18 5.86
CA LEU A 108 1.28 -8.71 7.25
C LEU A 108 2.55 -9.16 7.99
N GLN A 109 2.97 -10.41 7.78
CA GLN A 109 4.22 -10.94 8.34
C GLN A 109 5.47 -10.27 7.75
N SER A 110 5.42 -9.88 6.47
CA SER A 110 6.52 -9.20 5.78
C SER A 110 6.63 -7.71 6.16
N CYS A 111 5.54 -7.09 6.61
CA CYS A 111 5.51 -5.67 7.00
C CYS A 111 6.39 -5.38 8.22
N ARG A 112 7.41 -4.54 8.04
CA ARG A 112 8.32 -4.10 9.12
C ARG A 112 7.75 -3.02 10.04
N HIS A 113 6.84 -2.19 9.54
CA HIS A 113 6.31 -1.06 10.28
C HIS A 113 4.85 -1.30 10.67
N GLU A 114 4.53 -1.04 11.95
CA GLU A 114 3.19 -1.22 12.50
C GLU A 114 2.11 -0.45 11.73
N TRP A 115 2.39 0.78 11.29
CA TRP A 115 1.44 1.56 10.49
C TRP A 115 1.11 0.90 9.14
N MET A 116 2.04 0.13 8.56
CA MET A 116 1.77 -0.61 7.32
C MET A 116 0.90 -1.83 7.58
N LYS A 117 1.11 -2.51 8.72
CA LYS A 117 0.24 -3.62 9.14
C LYS A 117 -1.17 -3.12 9.38
N ASP A 118 -1.32 -2.02 10.10
CA ASP A 118 -2.61 -1.37 10.36
C ASP A 118 -3.30 -0.92 9.06
N ALA A 119 -2.54 -0.32 8.12
CA ALA A 119 -3.06 0.05 6.81
C ALA A 119 -3.56 -1.15 5.99
N LEU A 120 -2.90 -2.31 6.11
CA LEU A 120 -3.28 -3.51 5.41
C LEU A 120 -4.46 -4.23 6.10
N GLU A 121 -4.40 -4.45 7.40
CA GLU A 121 -5.39 -5.21 8.18
C GLU A 121 -6.65 -4.40 8.46
N ASN A 122 -6.51 -3.19 8.99
CA ASN A 122 -7.66 -2.37 9.39
C ASN A 122 -8.14 -1.45 8.29
N GLY A 123 -7.27 -1.07 7.35
CA GLY A 123 -7.63 -0.27 6.18
C GLY A 123 -8.10 -1.13 5.02
N PHE A 124 -7.14 -1.77 4.37
CA PHE A 124 -7.35 -2.47 3.12
C PHE A 124 -8.32 -3.65 3.23
N CYS A 125 -8.25 -4.49 4.29
CA CYS A 125 -9.22 -5.59 4.44
C CYS A 125 -10.66 -5.09 4.62
N LYS A 126 -10.87 -3.99 5.36
CA LYS A 126 -12.21 -3.40 5.54
C LYS A 126 -12.72 -2.80 4.23
N TRP A 127 -11.86 -2.06 3.53
CA TRP A 127 -12.16 -1.55 2.19
C TRP A 127 -12.52 -2.70 1.23
N LEU A 128 -11.74 -3.78 1.23
CA LEU A 128 -11.98 -4.95 0.38
C LEU A 128 -13.31 -5.64 0.70
N ALA A 129 -13.72 -5.68 1.97
CA ALA A 129 -15.01 -6.25 2.36
C ALA A 129 -16.21 -5.41 1.90
N GLN A 130 -16.02 -4.10 1.71
CA GLN A 130 -17.05 -3.16 1.25
C GLN A 130 -17.12 -3.06 -0.29
N ASN A 131 -16.04 -3.38 -0.99
CA ASN A 131 -15.89 -3.20 -2.44
C ASN A 131 -15.72 -4.54 -3.19
N LYS A 132 -16.22 -5.64 -2.60
CA LYS A 132 -16.10 -7.01 -3.13
C LYS A 132 -17.23 -7.42 -4.06
#